data_AF-A0A7Z0ABI6-F1
#
_entry.id   AF-A0A7Z0ABI6-F1
#
_cell.length_a   1.000
_cell.length_b   1.000
_cell.length_c   1.000
_cell.angle_alpha   90.00
_cell.angle_beta   90.00
_cell.angle_gamma   90.00
#
_symmetry.space_group_name_H-M   'P 1'
#
loop_
_entity.id
_entity.type
_entity.pdbx_description
1 polymer ?
#
loop_
_entity_poly.entity_id
_entity_poly.type
_entity_poly.pdbx_seq_one_letter_code
_entity_poly.pdbx_strand_id
1 'polypeptide(L)'
;MTNDIRHERRALLVQKALHESHTRAFLEGNADRVSGFVLPAADAMSANTPAKLFEAHGLGFAGSPWSPDAEYLDVVRFAAPPSLYLHRAVGGNDAAAAAKMGGDFIERLPFSGNGFATWPGGGMAPLSFLDEVRLPSGAELWRIARSGDQNLIGVYQDVGAGWARLDGGPAPTRDVPSSLLGWTAVWQGVTFCADEVKDGIALASPGEPPAKYPGFGMTGRGLWRRVA
;
A
#
# COMPACT_ATOMS: atom_id res chain seq x y z
N MET A 1 2.51 -24.42 -31.42
CA MET A 1 3.23 -23.28 -30.82
C MET A 1 2.18 -22.35 -30.25
N THR A 2 1.81 -22.57 -29.00
CA THR A 2 0.78 -21.79 -28.32
C THR A 2 1.48 -20.57 -27.74
N ASN A 3 1.13 -19.39 -28.24
CA ASN A 3 1.66 -18.11 -27.79
C ASN A 3 1.25 -17.94 -26.32
N ASP A 4 2.19 -18.13 -25.40
CA ASP A 4 2.02 -17.82 -23.97
C ASP A 4 2.03 -16.29 -23.84
N ILE A 5 0.86 -15.68 -24.04
CA ILE A 5 0.60 -14.25 -23.84
C ILE A 5 0.32 -14.03 -22.34
N ARG A 6 1.09 -14.64 -21.44
CA ARG A 6 1.34 -14.04 -20.14
C ARG A 6 2.25 -12.84 -20.40
N HIS A 7 1.63 -11.73 -20.79
CA HIS A 7 2.27 -10.43 -20.60
C HIS A 7 2.70 -10.41 -19.13
N GLU A 8 4.01 -10.42 -18.89
CA GLU A 8 4.57 -9.83 -17.68
C GLU A 8 4.08 -8.38 -17.67
N ARG A 9 2.87 -8.16 -17.16
CA ARG A 9 2.39 -6.85 -16.79
C ARG A 9 3.31 -6.45 -15.66
N ARG A 10 4.35 -5.69 -16.00
CA ARG A 10 5.16 -5.01 -14.99
C ARG A 10 4.20 -4.10 -14.25
N ALA A 11 3.76 -4.54 -13.07
CA ALA A 11 2.78 -3.80 -12.30
C ALA A 11 3.34 -2.40 -12.01
N LEU A 12 2.50 -1.39 -12.21
CA LEU A 12 2.85 -0.03 -11.79
C LEU A 12 3.07 -0.07 -10.28
N LEU A 13 4.25 0.32 -9.80
CA LEU A 13 4.48 0.48 -8.37
C LEU A 13 3.98 1.86 -7.95
N VAL A 14 3.17 1.91 -6.90
CA VAL A 14 2.73 3.15 -6.25
C VAL A 14 3.36 3.26 -4.87
N GLN A 15 3.49 4.49 -4.39
CA GLN A 15 4.05 4.84 -3.09
C GLN A 15 3.04 5.70 -2.31
N LYS A 16 2.93 5.43 -1.01
CA LYS A 16 2.17 6.23 -0.05
C LYS A 16 3.02 6.59 1.16
N ALA A 17 2.98 7.86 1.58
CA ALA A 17 3.51 8.27 2.88
C ALA A 17 2.69 7.68 4.05
N LEU A 18 3.40 7.17 5.07
CA LEU A 18 2.83 6.57 6.27
C LEU A 18 3.20 7.37 7.52
N HIS A 19 2.17 7.82 8.24
CA HIS A 19 2.38 8.38 9.57
C HIS A 19 2.86 7.27 10.51
N GLU A 20 3.59 7.60 11.57
CA GLU A 20 4.14 6.61 12.52
C GLU A 20 3.09 5.65 13.07
N SER A 21 1.86 6.13 13.27
CA SER A 21 0.72 5.29 13.70
C SER A 21 0.35 4.21 12.67
N HIS A 22 0.47 4.50 11.37
CA HIS A 22 0.23 3.51 10.31
C HIS A 22 1.40 2.53 10.21
N THR A 23 2.64 3.00 10.30
CA THR A 23 3.81 2.10 10.37
C THR A 23 3.66 1.12 11.54
N ARG A 24 3.24 1.62 12.71
CA ARG A 24 2.94 0.78 13.87
C ARG A 24 1.81 -0.21 13.60
N ALA A 25 0.71 0.25 13.03
CA ALA A 25 -0.41 -0.60 12.69
C ALA A 25 0.00 -1.75 11.75
N PHE A 26 0.90 -1.50 10.81
CA PHE A 26 1.44 -2.52 9.91
C PHE A 26 2.43 -3.45 10.61
N LEU A 27 3.51 -2.91 11.19
CA LEU A 27 4.61 -3.73 11.69
C LEU A 27 4.36 -4.34 13.07
N GLU A 28 3.54 -3.72 13.91
CA GLU A 28 3.17 -4.26 15.24
C GLU A 28 1.77 -4.86 15.22
N GLY A 29 0.81 -4.18 14.58
CA GLY A 29 -0.59 -4.61 14.55
C GLY A 29 -0.95 -5.59 13.43
N ASN A 30 -0.05 -5.79 12.46
CA ASN A 30 -0.28 -6.61 11.27
C ASN A 30 -1.43 -6.17 10.35
N ALA A 31 -1.81 -4.89 10.43
CA ALA A 31 -2.82 -4.32 9.54
C ALA A 31 -2.33 -4.38 8.09
N ASP A 32 -3.25 -4.61 7.16
CA ASP A 32 -2.94 -4.89 5.76
C ASP A 32 -3.73 -4.04 4.77
N ARG A 33 -4.35 -2.96 5.25
CA ARG A 33 -5.18 -2.07 4.43
C ARG A 33 -4.52 -0.71 4.21
N VAL A 34 -4.73 -0.17 3.02
CA VAL A 34 -4.19 1.14 2.61
C VAL A 34 -5.21 1.89 1.76
N SER A 35 -5.28 3.22 1.93
CA SER A 35 -6.12 4.12 1.14
C SER A 35 -5.52 5.52 1.09
N GLY A 36 -6.11 6.41 0.30
CA GLY A 36 -5.76 7.83 0.20
C GLY A 36 -4.78 8.15 -0.92
N PHE A 37 -4.17 9.34 -0.89
CA PHE A 37 -3.33 9.78 -1.99
C PHE A 37 -2.04 8.98 -2.15
N VAL A 38 -1.74 8.60 -3.39
CA VAL A 38 -0.55 7.84 -3.81
C VAL A 38 0.08 8.47 -5.04
N LEU A 39 1.37 8.21 -5.21
CA LEU A 39 2.17 8.61 -6.37
C LEU A 39 2.77 7.36 -7.04
N PRO A 40 3.02 7.35 -8.36
CA PRO A 40 3.91 6.36 -8.96
C PRO A 40 5.28 6.40 -8.26
N ALA A 41 5.75 5.24 -7.79
CA ALA A 41 6.99 5.15 -7.03
C ALA A 41 8.21 5.58 -7.86
N ALA A 42 8.18 5.30 -9.17
CA ALA A 42 9.23 5.71 -10.10
C ALA A 42 9.31 7.24 -10.27
N ASP A 43 8.16 7.92 -10.35
CA ASP A 43 8.12 9.38 -10.52
C ASP A 43 8.49 10.10 -9.23
N ALA A 44 8.16 9.51 -8.08
CA ALA A 44 8.50 10.02 -6.75
C ALA A 44 9.95 9.75 -6.32
N MET A 45 10.78 9.08 -7.14
CA MET A 45 12.16 8.71 -6.75
C MET A 45 13.03 9.90 -6.33
N SER A 46 12.82 11.08 -6.92
CA SER A 46 13.58 12.29 -6.57
C SER A 46 13.11 12.96 -5.29
N ALA A 47 11.93 12.61 -4.78
CA ALA A 47 11.45 12.93 -3.43
C ALA A 47 12.09 11.97 -2.42
N ASN A 48 13.40 12.07 -2.27
CA ASN A 48 14.21 11.13 -1.51
C ASN A 48 14.58 11.63 -0.10
N THR A 49 13.92 12.66 0.42
CA THR A 49 14.12 13.16 1.79
C THR A 49 12.77 13.42 2.44
N PRO A 50 12.67 13.43 3.78
CA PRO A 50 11.43 13.74 4.49
C PRO A 50 10.78 15.06 4.04
N ALA A 51 11.58 16.13 3.91
CA ALA A 51 11.09 17.43 3.42
C ALA A 51 10.50 17.36 2.01
N LYS A 52 11.12 16.64 1.07
CA LYS A 52 10.56 16.49 -0.29
C LYS A 52 9.33 15.59 -0.30
N LEU A 53 9.31 14.52 0.50
CA LEU A 53 8.16 13.62 0.62
C LEU A 53 6.97 14.32 1.27
N PHE A 54 7.23 15.21 2.22
CA PHE A 54 6.22 16.05 2.85
C PHE A 54 5.47 16.90 1.82
N GLU A 55 6.20 17.56 0.92
CA GLU A 55 5.63 18.32 -0.19
C GLU A 55 4.97 17.40 -1.24
N ALA A 56 5.68 16.35 -1.68
CA ALA A 56 5.20 15.44 -2.72
C ALA A 56 3.89 14.74 -2.34
N HIS A 57 3.72 14.38 -1.06
CA HIS A 57 2.49 13.75 -0.57
C HIS A 57 1.47 14.77 -0.01
N GLY A 58 1.71 16.07 -0.15
CA GLY A 58 0.78 17.12 0.28
C GLY A 58 0.49 17.09 1.79
N LEU A 59 1.49 16.76 2.60
CA LEU A 59 1.31 16.51 4.03
C LEU A 59 1.18 17.80 4.87
N GLY A 60 1.41 18.97 4.29
CA GLY A 60 1.36 20.28 4.97
C GLY A 60 -0.02 20.91 5.12
N PHE A 61 -1.07 20.13 5.32
CA PHE A 61 -2.42 20.67 5.54
C PHE A 61 -2.59 21.30 6.93
N ALA A 62 -3.60 22.15 7.10
CA ALA A 62 -3.89 22.79 8.38
C ALA A 62 -4.11 21.76 9.51
N GLY A 63 -3.34 21.87 10.60
CA GLY A 63 -3.37 20.92 11.71
C GLY A 63 -2.65 19.60 11.43
N SER A 64 -1.81 19.54 10.39
CA SER A 64 -1.03 18.34 10.07
C SER A 64 -0.13 17.91 11.23
N PRO A 65 -0.12 16.61 11.59
CA PRO A 65 0.82 16.06 12.56
C PRO A 65 2.22 15.85 11.97
N TRP A 66 2.40 16.08 10.67
CA TRP A 66 3.65 15.83 9.98
C TRP A 66 4.58 17.05 10.08
N SER A 67 5.89 16.78 10.10
CA SER A 67 6.91 17.82 10.04
C SER A 67 7.81 17.59 8.82
N PRO A 68 8.11 18.63 8.02
CA PRO A 68 9.11 18.54 6.95
C PRO A 68 10.53 18.31 7.51
N ASP A 69 10.75 18.67 8.78
CA ASP A 69 12.00 18.48 9.51
C ASP A 69 12.02 17.16 10.30
N ALA A 70 11.20 16.16 9.95
CA ALA A 70 11.30 14.85 10.56
C ALA A 70 12.67 14.20 10.22
N GLU A 71 13.23 13.44 11.17
CA GLU A 71 14.47 12.67 10.97
C GLU A 71 14.32 11.59 9.88
N TYR A 72 13.10 11.08 9.74
CA TYR A 72 12.72 10.16 8.69
C TYR A 72 11.25 10.32 8.30
N LEU A 73 10.89 9.78 7.15
CA LEU A 73 9.51 9.58 6.72
C LEU A 73 9.36 8.15 6.20
N ASP A 74 8.35 7.44 6.69
CA ASP A 74 8.07 6.08 6.23
C ASP A 74 7.12 6.11 5.02
N VAL A 75 7.35 5.23 4.06
CA VAL A 75 6.50 5.03 2.88
C VAL A 75 6.22 3.55 2.66
N VAL A 76 5.05 3.21 2.15
CA VAL A 76 4.77 1.88 1.60
C VAL A 76 4.77 1.92 0.09
N ARG A 77 5.47 0.98 -0.53
CA ARG A 77 5.55 0.76 -1.98
C ARG A 77 4.91 -0.57 -2.34
N PHE A 78 4.03 -0.60 -3.33
CA PHE A 78 3.30 -1.80 -3.68
C PHE A 78 2.80 -1.76 -5.13
N ALA A 79 2.52 -2.94 -5.68
CA ALA A 79 1.87 -3.06 -6.98
C ALA A 79 0.49 -2.39 -6.94
N ALA A 80 0.25 -1.50 -7.89
CA ALA A 80 -1.02 -0.81 -8.03
C ALA A 80 -2.16 -1.83 -8.18
N PRO A 81 -3.29 -1.64 -7.48
CA PRO A 81 -4.47 -2.44 -7.72
C PRO A 81 -5.04 -2.17 -9.12
N PRO A 82 -6.06 -2.93 -9.56
CA PRO A 82 -6.81 -2.59 -10.76
C PRO A 82 -7.20 -1.11 -10.79
N SER A 83 -7.17 -0.51 -11.98
CA SER A 83 -7.38 0.94 -12.17
C SER A 83 -8.72 1.46 -11.64
N LEU A 84 -9.70 0.57 -11.42
CA LEU A 84 -10.97 0.91 -10.78
C LEU A 84 -10.81 1.52 -9.37
N TYR A 85 -9.75 1.15 -8.65
CA TYR A 85 -9.47 1.64 -7.30
C TYR A 85 -8.59 2.89 -7.27
N LEU A 86 -8.14 3.38 -8.43
CA LEU A 86 -7.23 4.53 -8.55
C LEU A 86 -7.89 5.67 -9.30
N HIS A 87 -8.24 6.70 -8.55
CA HIS A 87 -8.96 7.87 -9.05
C HIS A 87 -7.97 9.02 -9.26
N ARG A 88 -7.93 9.60 -10.46
CA ARG A 88 -7.09 10.76 -10.71
C ARG A 88 -7.53 11.91 -9.80
N ALA A 89 -6.60 12.52 -9.07
CA ALA A 89 -6.89 13.52 -8.05
C ALA A 89 -7.14 14.92 -8.67
N VAL A 90 -8.18 15.05 -9.51
CA VAL A 90 -8.59 16.31 -10.14
C VAL A 90 -9.75 16.93 -9.38
N GLY A 91 -9.69 18.23 -9.09
CA GLY A 91 -10.72 18.92 -8.31
C GLY A 91 -10.27 20.29 -7.82
N GLY A 92 -10.61 20.65 -6.58
CA GLY A 92 -10.26 21.93 -5.97
C GLY A 92 -10.40 21.94 -4.45
N ASN A 93 -10.22 23.11 -3.83
CA ASN A 93 -10.33 23.26 -2.37
C ASN A 93 -11.74 23.65 -1.90
N ASP A 94 -12.64 23.89 -2.84
CA ASP A 94 -14.07 24.08 -2.65
C ASP A 94 -14.83 23.57 -3.90
N ALA A 95 -16.16 23.50 -3.80
CA ALA A 95 -17.00 22.99 -4.87
C ALA A 95 -16.91 23.82 -6.17
N ALA A 96 -16.70 25.13 -6.09
CA ALA A 96 -16.60 26.00 -7.26
C ALA A 96 -15.26 25.78 -7.99
N ALA A 97 -14.16 25.64 -7.25
CA ALA A 97 -12.85 25.31 -7.78
C ALA A 97 -12.83 23.91 -8.41
N ALA A 98 -13.44 22.92 -7.74
CA ALA A 98 -13.56 21.56 -8.27
C ALA A 98 -14.34 21.52 -9.60
N ALA A 99 -15.50 22.19 -9.67
CA ALA A 99 -16.30 22.30 -10.89
C ALA A 99 -15.51 22.99 -12.02
N LYS A 100 -14.75 24.04 -11.72
CA LYS A 100 -13.91 24.74 -12.71
C LYS A 100 -12.78 23.86 -13.27
N MET A 101 -12.22 22.98 -12.44
CA MET A 101 -11.15 22.06 -12.81
C MET A 101 -11.68 20.81 -13.53
N GLY A 102 -12.99 20.55 -13.47
CA GLY A 102 -13.62 19.40 -14.11
C GLY A 102 -13.34 18.08 -13.38
N GLY A 103 -13.22 18.12 -12.05
CA GLY A 103 -13.06 16.93 -11.23
C GLY A 103 -13.84 16.98 -9.93
N ASP A 104 -13.99 15.83 -9.29
CA ASP A 104 -14.94 15.64 -8.18
C ASP A 104 -14.29 15.81 -6.79
N PHE A 105 -12.97 15.97 -6.72
CA PHE A 105 -12.28 16.10 -5.45
C PHE A 105 -12.47 17.49 -4.84
N ILE A 106 -12.95 17.52 -3.60
CA ILE A 106 -12.92 18.71 -2.74
C ILE A 106 -12.01 18.38 -1.55
N GLU A 107 -10.79 18.93 -1.55
CA GLU A 107 -9.79 18.62 -0.52
C GLU A 107 -9.05 19.88 -0.08
N ARG A 108 -8.63 19.93 1.18
CA ARG A 108 -7.95 21.07 1.79
C ARG A 108 -6.58 21.34 1.16
N LEU A 109 -6.10 22.58 1.30
CA LEU A 109 -4.71 22.94 0.98
C LEU A 109 -3.74 21.99 1.70
N PRO A 110 -2.60 21.61 1.07
CA PRO A 110 -2.03 22.16 -0.16
C PRO A 110 -2.50 21.49 -1.47
N PHE A 111 -3.61 20.73 -1.46
CA PHE A 111 -4.13 20.10 -2.67
C PHE A 111 -4.36 21.10 -3.80
N SER A 112 -3.67 20.92 -4.93
CA SER A 112 -3.72 21.83 -6.09
C SER A 112 -4.93 21.57 -7.01
N GLY A 113 -5.53 20.38 -6.93
CA GLY A 113 -6.64 19.99 -7.79
C GLY A 113 -6.27 19.64 -9.23
N ASN A 114 -5.02 19.80 -9.67
CA ASN A 114 -4.65 19.60 -11.08
C ASN A 114 -4.30 18.13 -11.44
N GLY A 115 -4.40 17.21 -10.48
CA GLY A 115 -4.02 15.81 -10.66
C GLY A 115 -2.52 15.53 -10.64
N PHE A 116 -1.71 16.47 -10.17
CA PHE A 116 -0.26 16.31 -10.01
C PHE A 116 0.20 16.81 -8.64
N ALA A 117 1.17 16.10 -8.08
CA ALA A 117 1.97 16.56 -6.96
C ALA A 117 3.28 17.17 -7.46
N THR A 118 3.81 18.14 -6.72
CA THR A 118 5.08 18.81 -7.01
C THR A 118 5.90 18.99 -5.74
N TRP A 119 7.22 18.99 -5.85
CA TRP A 119 8.14 19.21 -4.72
C TRP A 119 9.42 19.94 -5.15
N PRO A 120 10.22 20.46 -4.20
CA PRO A 120 11.45 21.19 -4.51
C PRO A 120 12.43 20.41 -5.41
N GLY A 121 13.12 21.13 -6.29
CA GLY A 121 14.00 20.56 -7.29
C GLY A 121 13.32 20.20 -8.62
N GLY A 122 12.10 20.71 -8.86
CA GLY A 122 11.36 20.51 -10.12
C GLY A 122 10.70 19.14 -10.22
N GLY A 123 10.55 18.43 -9.11
CA GLY A 123 9.92 17.12 -9.09
C GLY A 123 8.40 17.22 -9.28
N MET A 124 7.85 16.28 -10.03
CA MET A 124 6.43 16.21 -10.35
C MET A 124 6.02 14.76 -10.59
N ALA A 125 4.84 14.37 -10.09
CA ALA A 125 4.27 13.05 -10.34
C ALA A 125 2.74 13.14 -10.49
N PRO A 126 2.11 12.26 -11.29
CA PRO A 126 0.66 12.10 -11.28
C PRO A 126 0.17 11.76 -9.87
N LEU A 127 -0.87 12.46 -9.41
CA LEU A 127 -1.49 12.24 -8.11
C LEU A 127 -2.80 11.46 -8.30
N SER A 128 -2.93 10.35 -7.58
CA SER A 128 -4.16 9.56 -7.55
C SER A 128 -4.62 9.35 -6.12
N PHE A 129 -5.92 9.29 -5.91
CA PHE A 129 -6.53 8.79 -4.68
C PHE A 129 -6.78 7.28 -4.84
N LEU A 130 -6.35 6.52 -3.86
CA LEU A 130 -6.53 5.08 -3.78
C LEU A 130 -7.69 4.77 -2.84
N ASP A 131 -8.69 4.03 -3.32
CA ASP A 131 -9.73 3.43 -2.46
C ASP A 131 -9.11 2.47 -1.43
N GLU A 132 -9.84 2.16 -0.35
CA GLU A 132 -9.33 1.19 0.62
C GLU A 132 -9.18 -0.20 -0.02
N VAL A 133 -7.92 -0.67 -0.10
CA VAL A 133 -7.56 -1.98 -0.62
C VAL A 133 -6.67 -2.70 0.38
N ARG A 134 -6.63 -4.04 0.26
CA ARG A 134 -5.56 -4.81 0.89
C ARG A 134 -4.26 -4.63 0.13
N LEU A 135 -3.15 -4.50 0.85
CA LEU A 135 -1.81 -4.52 0.27
C LEU A 135 -1.53 -5.88 -0.40
N PRO A 136 -1.02 -5.90 -1.63
CA PRO A 136 -0.66 -7.14 -2.30
C PRO A 136 0.58 -7.77 -1.66
N SER A 137 0.76 -9.08 -1.88
CA SER A 137 2.03 -9.77 -1.59
C SER A 137 3.21 -9.02 -2.17
N GLY A 138 4.27 -8.89 -1.39
CA GLY A 138 5.49 -8.17 -1.76
C GLY A 138 5.41 -6.65 -1.57
N ALA A 139 4.36 -6.11 -0.95
CA ALA A 139 4.37 -4.70 -0.54
C ALA A 139 5.51 -4.44 0.45
N GLU A 140 6.22 -3.32 0.26
CA GLU A 140 7.45 -2.99 0.97
C GLU A 140 7.25 -1.71 1.80
N LEU A 141 7.68 -1.74 3.06
CA LEU A 141 7.69 -0.59 3.95
C LEU A 141 9.12 -0.06 4.08
N TRP A 142 9.33 1.18 3.64
CA TRP A 142 10.62 1.84 3.57
C TRP A 142 10.68 3.03 4.52
N ARG A 143 11.79 3.18 5.23
CA ARG A 143 12.13 4.36 6.01
C ARG A 143 13.12 5.22 5.24
N ILE A 144 12.72 6.46 4.94
CA ILE A 144 13.55 7.42 4.20
C ILE A 144 14.11 8.44 5.19
N ALA A 145 15.43 8.39 5.44
CA ALA A 145 16.10 9.27 6.38
C ALA A 145 16.37 10.67 5.80
N ARG A 146 16.64 11.64 6.67
CA ARG A 146 17.03 13.01 6.26
C ARG A 146 18.25 13.04 5.33
N SER A 147 19.20 12.11 5.49
CA SER A 147 20.37 11.94 4.62
C SER A 147 20.01 11.52 3.19
N GLY A 148 18.81 10.96 3.00
CA GLY A 148 18.37 10.31 1.76
C GLY A 148 18.55 8.80 1.75
N ASP A 149 19.14 8.21 2.80
CA ASP A 149 19.24 6.77 2.95
C ASP A 149 17.86 6.13 3.06
N GLN A 150 17.68 5.00 2.37
CA GLN A 150 16.42 4.26 2.35
C GLN A 150 16.63 2.88 2.97
N ASN A 151 15.94 2.61 4.08
CA ASN A 151 16.01 1.34 4.77
C ASN A 151 14.70 0.58 4.60
N LEU A 152 14.76 -0.64 4.07
CA LEU A 152 13.60 -1.52 4.04
C LEU A 152 13.37 -2.08 5.45
N ILE A 153 12.23 -1.75 6.06
CA ILE A 153 11.92 -2.10 7.46
C ILE A 153 10.80 -3.13 7.59
N GLY A 154 10.09 -3.44 6.51
CA GLY A 154 9.16 -4.58 6.48
C GLY A 154 8.68 -4.94 5.08
N VAL A 155 8.22 -6.18 4.94
CA VAL A 155 7.62 -6.70 3.70
C VAL A 155 6.35 -7.47 4.04
N TYR A 156 5.24 -7.11 3.40
CA TYR A 156 4.00 -7.86 3.47
C TYR A 156 4.16 -9.14 2.63
N GLN A 157 4.17 -10.29 3.29
CA GLN A 157 4.42 -11.57 2.63
C GLN A 157 3.20 -12.03 1.85
N ASP A 158 2.07 -12.19 2.53
CA ASP A 158 0.76 -12.51 1.98
C ASP A 158 -0.28 -12.51 3.10
N VAL A 159 -1.54 -12.69 2.75
CA VAL A 159 -2.68 -12.79 3.66
C VAL A 159 -2.47 -13.77 4.82
N GLY A 160 -1.80 -14.91 4.59
CA GLY A 160 -1.59 -15.92 5.61
C GLY A 160 -0.45 -15.57 6.56
N ALA A 161 0.64 -15.00 6.04
CA ALA A 161 1.85 -14.70 6.80
C ALA A 161 1.85 -13.29 7.43
N GLY A 162 1.21 -12.32 6.79
CA GLY A 162 1.22 -10.91 7.19
C GLY A 162 2.57 -10.22 6.96
N TRP A 163 2.87 -9.22 7.77
CA TRP A 163 4.12 -8.47 7.72
C TRP A 163 5.30 -9.24 8.30
N ALA A 164 6.37 -9.36 7.52
CA ALA A 164 7.70 -9.70 8.00
C ALA A 164 8.45 -8.40 8.35
N ARG A 165 8.87 -8.28 9.61
CA ARG A 165 9.67 -7.13 10.08
C ARG A 165 11.14 -7.31 9.77
N LEU A 166 11.79 -6.24 9.33
CA LEU A 166 13.21 -6.19 9.01
C LEU A 166 13.98 -5.19 9.88
N ASP A 167 13.27 -4.50 10.77
CA ASP A 167 13.82 -3.56 11.75
C ASP A 167 14.28 -4.23 13.06
N GLY A 168 14.22 -5.56 13.14
CA GLY A 168 14.59 -6.33 14.34
C GLY A 168 13.54 -6.30 15.46
N GLY A 169 12.36 -5.70 15.24
CA GLY A 169 11.26 -5.72 16.20
C GLY A 169 10.60 -7.11 16.34
N PRO A 170 9.76 -7.31 17.37
CA PRO A 170 9.04 -8.55 17.58
C PRO A 170 8.04 -8.83 16.45
N ALA A 171 7.70 -10.11 16.25
CA ALA A 171 6.68 -10.46 15.26
C ALA A 171 5.36 -9.69 15.51
N PRO A 172 4.65 -9.26 14.44
CA PRO A 172 3.38 -8.56 14.59
C PRO A 172 2.36 -9.39 15.39
N THR A 173 1.43 -8.72 16.06
CA THR A 173 0.32 -9.36 16.74
C THR A 173 -0.53 -10.18 15.78
N ARG A 174 -1.17 -11.23 16.31
CA ARG A 174 -2.17 -11.98 15.55
C ARG A 174 -3.33 -11.06 15.17
N ASP A 175 -3.62 -11.04 13.88
CA ASP A 175 -4.77 -10.36 13.29
C ASP A 175 -5.42 -11.27 12.24
N VAL A 176 -6.75 -11.26 12.18
CA VAL A 176 -7.51 -12.06 11.22
C VAL A 176 -7.88 -11.16 10.04
N PRO A 177 -7.39 -11.44 8.82
CA PRO A 177 -7.66 -10.62 7.65
C PRO A 177 -9.14 -10.65 7.31
N SER A 178 -9.69 -9.48 6.97
CA SER A 178 -11.09 -9.33 6.54
C SER A 178 -11.40 -10.21 5.32
N SER A 179 -12.53 -10.92 5.31
CA SER A 179 -12.99 -11.62 4.10
C SER A 179 -13.74 -10.71 3.11
N LEU A 180 -14.01 -9.46 3.50
CA LEU A 180 -14.72 -8.47 2.69
C LEU A 180 -13.77 -7.55 1.91
N LEU A 181 -12.58 -7.30 2.47
CA LEU A 181 -11.58 -6.39 1.89
C LEU A 181 -10.32 -7.17 1.54
N GLY A 182 -10.03 -7.30 0.24
CA GLY A 182 -8.92 -8.06 -0.31
C GLY A 182 -9.39 -9.15 -1.28
N TRP A 183 -8.44 -9.88 -1.85
CA TRP A 183 -8.77 -10.97 -2.76
C TRP A 183 -9.29 -12.19 -2.01
N THR A 184 -10.22 -12.88 -2.65
CA THR A 184 -10.65 -14.21 -2.22
C THR A 184 -10.50 -15.17 -3.38
N ALA A 185 -10.26 -16.44 -3.05
CA ALA A 185 -10.18 -17.51 -4.03
C ALA A 185 -11.12 -18.64 -3.63
N VAL A 186 -11.84 -19.18 -4.60
CA VAL A 186 -12.59 -20.42 -4.42
C VAL A 186 -11.67 -21.59 -4.76
N TRP A 187 -11.37 -22.41 -3.76
CA TRP A 187 -10.53 -23.59 -3.91
C TRP A 187 -11.25 -24.80 -3.34
N GLN A 188 -11.41 -25.85 -4.17
CA GLN A 188 -12.22 -27.04 -3.85
C GLN A 188 -13.64 -26.71 -3.33
N GLY A 189 -14.26 -25.68 -3.90
CA GLY A 189 -15.63 -25.26 -3.53
C GLY A 189 -15.73 -24.47 -2.23
N VAL A 190 -14.61 -24.05 -1.64
CA VAL A 190 -14.58 -23.21 -0.42
C VAL A 190 -13.87 -21.90 -0.72
N THR A 191 -14.43 -20.81 -0.22
CA THR A 191 -13.83 -19.47 -0.33
C THR A 191 -12.82 -19.24 0.78
N PHE A 192 -11.61 -18.82 0.41
CA PHE A 192 -10.55 -18.41 1.31
C PHE A 192 -10.18 -16.95 1.05
N CYS A 193 -9.68 -16.25 2.08
CA CYS A 193 -8.90 -15.05 1.83
C CYS A 193 -7.64 -15.45 1.07
N ALA A 194 -7.27 -14.67 0.06
CA ALA A 194 -6.21 -15.05 -0.86
C ALA A 194 -5.32 -13.87 -1.24
N ASP A 195 -4.08 -14.16 -1.62
CA ASP A 195 -3.22 -13.26 -2.36
C ASP A 195 -2.51 -14.03 -3.49
N GLU A 196 -2.29 -13.35 -4.61
CA GLU A 196 -1.39 -13.83 -5.64
C GLU A 196 0.05 -13.75 -5.11
N VAL A 197 0.79 -14.85 -5.20
CA VAL A 197 2.21 -14.94 -4.87
C VAL A 197 2.97 -15.49 -6.07
N LYS A 198 4.30 -15.36 -6.07
CA LYS A 198 5.15 -15.76 -7.21
C LYS A 198 4.85 -17.16 -7.76
N ASP A 199 4.60 -18.11 -6.87
CA ASP A 199 4.48 -19.54 -7.20
C ASP A 199 3.03 -20.07 -7.07
N GLY A 200 2.02 -19.21 -7.08
CA GLY A 200 0.61 -19.62 -7.03
C GLY A 200 -0.28 -18.66 -6.25
N ILE A 201 -1.30 -19.20 -5.59
CA ILE A 201 -2.21 -18.43 -4.75
C ILE A 201 -2.03 -18.81 -3.28
N ALA A 202 -1.65 -17.85 -2.44
CA ALA A 202 -1.63 -18.05 -0.99
C ALA A 202 -3.06 -18.02 -0.47
N LEU A 203 -3.54 -19.13 0.09
CA LEU A 203 -4.85 -19.26 0.72
C LEU A 203 -4.68 -19.18 2.24
N ALA A 204 -5.54 -18.40 2.91
CA ALA A 204 -5.54 -18.25 4.35
C ALA A 204 -6.91 -18.56 4.98
N SER A 205 -6.87 -19.21 6.14
CA SER A 205 -8.04 -19.51 6.96
C SER A 205 -7.76 -19.22 8.45
N PRO A 206 -8.71 -18.60 9.18
CA PRO A 206 -8.56 -18.35 10.62
C PRO A 206 -8.64 -19.63 11.46
N GLY A 207 -9.30 -20.67 10.96
CA GLY A 207 -9.43 -21.99 11.59
C GLY A 207 -8.80 -23.09 10.74
N GLU A 208 -8.54 -24.25 11.37
CA GLU A 208 -7.97 -25.41 10.68
C GLU A 208 -8.91 -25.89 9.57
N PRO A 209 -8.47 -25.91 8.30
CA PRO A 209 -9.28 -26.45 7.23
C PRO A 209 -9.55 -27.95 7.45
N PRO A 210 -10.75 -28.44 7.12
CA PRO A 210 -11.06 -29.87 7.21
C PRO A 210 -9.99 -30.76 6.54
N ALA A 211 -9.71 -31.94 7.10
CA ALA A 211 -8.64 -32.83 6.63
C ALA A 211 -8.68 -33.20 5.12
N LYS A 212 -9.86 -33.12 4.48
CA LYS A 212 -10.02 -33.25 3.02
C LYS A 212 -9.31 -32.15 2.21
N TYR A 213 -8.85 -31.10 2.86
CA TYR A 213 -8.13 -29.95 2.32
C TYR A 213 -6.67 -29.94 2.83
N PRO A 214 -5.81 -30.86 2.35
CA PRO A 214 -4.45 -31.01 2.90
C PRO A 214 -3.54 -29.83 2.53
N GLY A 215 -2.37 -29.77 3.17
CA GLY A 215 -1.28 -28.85 2.80
C GLY A 215 -1.34 -27.47 3.44
N PHE A 216 -2.30 -27.22 4.33
CA PHE A 216 -2.28 -26.04 5.18
C PHE A 216 -1.36 -26.24 6.38
N GLY A 217 -0.54 -25.23 6.68
CA GLY A 217 0.26 -25.15 7.89
C GLY A 217 -0.07 -23.90 8.69
N MET A 218 0.04 -23.99 10.02
CA MET A 218 -0.13 -22.83 10.89
C MET A 218 1.07 -21.89 10.78
N THR A 219 0.81 -20.62 10.50
CA THR A 219 1.82 -19.57 10.40
C THR A 219 2.11 -18.94 11.76
N GLY A 220 3.18 -18.14 11.84
CA GLY A 220 3.46 -17.29 13.02
C GLY A 220 2.36 -16.26 13.30
N ARG A 221 1.58 -15.87 12.28
CA ARG A 221 0.37 -15.02 12.42
C ARG A 221 -0.80 -15.78 13.09
N GLY A 222 -0.70 -17.10 13.24
CA GLY A 222 -1.78 -17.95 13.77
C GLY A 222 -2.87 -18.27 12.76
N LEU A 223 -2.63 -18.04 11.47
CA LEU A 223 -3.52 -18.45 10.38
C LEU A 223 -3.04 -19.73 9.74
N TRP A 224 -3.97 -20.53 9.25
CA TRP A 224 -3.69 -21.67 8.39
C TRP A 224 -3.43 -21.17 6.98
N ARG A 225 -2.26 -21.48 6.44
CA ARG A 225 -1.81 -21.02 5.12
C ARG A 225 -1.40 -22.18 4.23
N ARG A 226 -1.72 -22.10 2.94
CA ARG A 226 -1.10 -22.92 1.89
C ARG A 226 -0.87 -22.09 0.64
N VAL A 227 0.05 -22.53 -0.22
CA VAL A 227 0.11 -22.07 -1.62
C VAL A 227 -0.56 -23.15 -2.47
N ALA A 228 -1.47 -22.74 -3.34
CA ALA A 228 -2.23 -23.59 -4.25
C ALA A 228 -1.88 -23.30 -5.71
#